data_AF-A0A920PGJ6-F1
#
_entry.id   AF-A0A920PGJ6-F1
#
_cell.length_a   1.000
_cell.length_b   1.000
_cell.length_c   1.000
_cell.angle_alpha   90.00
_cell.angle_beta   90.00
_cell.angle_gamma   90.00
#
_symmetry.space_group_name_H-M   'P 1'
#
loop_
_entity.id
_entity.type
_entity.pdbx_description
1 polymer ?
#
loop_
_entity_poly.entity_id
_entity_poly.type
_entity_poly.pdbx_seq_one_letter_code
_entity_poly.pdbx_strand_id
1 'polypeptide(L)'
;MSIVDTISYELWDKDPEAFADQLGKNHKNTGFCGIQDHPIPEQMVSDSIEMFEEFFALSQDIKMKYFIKDIGGARGYTPYRIETAKGAKHADLKEFWQTGGSLG
;
A
#
# COMPACT_ATOMS: atom_id res chain seq x y z
N MET A 1 8.60 -3.81 -22.89
CA MET A 1 7.14 -4.00 -22.81
C MET A 1 6.80 -4.28 -21.36
N SER A 2 5.86 -3.54 -20.78
CA SER A 2 5.31 -3.89 -19.46
C SER A 2 4.53 -5.20 -19.60
N ILE A 3 4.61 -6.08 -18.59
CA ILE A 3 3.77 -7.28 -18.51
C ILE A 3 2.39 -6.96 -17.90
N VAL A 4 2.25 -5.79 -17.27
CA VAL A 4 0.99 -5.31 -16.68
C VAL A 4 0.42 -4.22 -17.58
N ASP A 5 -0.78 -4.47 -18.09
CA ASP A 5 -1.55 -3.49 -18.85
C ASP A 5 -2.17 -2.46 -17.89
N THR A 6 -2.24 -1.22 -18.36
CA THR A 6 -2.88 -0.11 -17.64
C THR A 6 -4.25 0.17 -18.24
N ILE A 7 -5.26 0.40 -17.39
CA ILE A 7 -6.61 0.80 -17.80
C ILE A 7 -6.90 2.23 -17.34
N SER A 8 -7.68 2.99 -18.11
CA SER A 8 -8.10 4.34 -17.71
C SER A 8 -9.30 4.27 -16.76
N TYR A 9 -9.23 5.00 -15.64
CA TYR A 9 -10.34 5.14 -14.70
C TYR A 9 -11.52 5.91 -15.30
N GLU A 10 -11.32 6.71 -16.35
CA GLU A 10 -12.42 7.43 -17.01
C GLU A 10 -13.51 6.49 -17.57
N LEU A 11 -13.16 5.24 -17.88
CA LEU A 11 -14.11 4.22 -18.32
C LEU A 11 -15.12 3.86 -17.21
N TRP A 12 -14.78 4.05 -15.94
CA TRP A 12 -15.69 3.79 -14.83
C TRP A 12 -17.02 4.51 -15.01
N ASP A 13 -16.99 5.78 -15.45
CA ASP A 13 -18.20 6.57 -15.70
C ASP A 13 -18.70 6.46 -17.14
N LYS A 14 -17.79 6.37 -18.12
CA LYS A 14 -18.13 6.40 -19.56
C LYS A 14 -18.64 5.05 -20.09
N ASP A 15 -18.06 3.95 -19.62
CA ASP A 15 -18.36 2.59 -20.04
C ASP A 15 -17.96 1.58 -18.93
N PRO A 16 -18.81 1.42 -17.90
CA PRO A 16 -18.51 0.56 -16.75
C PRO A 16 -18.30 -0.92 -17.14
N GLU A 17 -18.93 -1.38 -18.22
CA GLU A 17 -18.79 -2.76 -18.71
C GLU A 17 -17.39 -2.97 -19.30
N ALA A 18 -16.93 -2.05 -20.15
CA ALA A 18 -15.57 -2.10 -20.67
C ALA A 18 -14.51 -1.96 -19.56
N PHE A 19 -14.74 -1.14 -18.54
CA PHE A 19 -13.85 -1.04 -17.38
C PHE A 19 -13.76 -2.39 -16.64
N ALA A 20 -14.90 -3.01 -16.34
CA ALA A 20 -14.96 -4.30 -15.64
C ALA A 20 -14.29 -5.43 -16.45
N ASP A 21 -14.53 -5.48 -17.76
CA ASP A 21 -13.96 -6.48 -18.65
C ASP A 21 -12.43 -6.38 -18.74
N GLN A 22 -11.90 -5.16 -18.89
CA GLN A 22 -10.46 -4.93 -18.95
C GLN A 22 -9.78 -5.22 -17.61
N LEU A 23 -10.37 -4.75 -16.50
CA LEU A 23 -9.88 -5.04 -15.16
C LEU A 23 -9.82 -6.55 -14.92
N GLY A 24 -10.90 -7.27 -15.26
CA GLY A 24 -10.98 -8.72 -15.11
C GLY A 24 -10.00 -9.48 -15.99
N LYS A 25 -9.79 -9.04 -17.24
CA LYS A 25 -8.80 -9.62 -18.15
C LYS A 25 -7.39 -9.48 -17.60
N ASN A 26 -7.01 -8.31 -17.09
CA ASN A 26 -5.68 -8.06 -16.54
C ASN A 26 -5.40 -8.95 -15.31
N HIS A 27 -6.38 -9.05 -14.41
CA HIS A 27 -6.30 -9.93 -13.24
C HIS A 27 -6.16 -11.40 -13.63
N LYS A 28 -6.95 -11.89 -14.60
CA LYS A 28 -6.85 -13.28 -15.08
C LYS A 28 -5.49 -13.59 -15.71
N ASN A 29 -4.89 -12.63 -16.40
CA ASN A 29 -3.64 -12.84 -17.13
C ASN A 29 -2.40 -12.74 -16.24
N THR A 30 -2.38 -11.79 -15.31
CA THR A 30 -1.15 -11.42 -14.57
C THR A 30 -1.32 -11.42 -13.05
N GLY A 31 -2.56 -11.36 -12.56
CA GLY A 31 -2.85 -11.06 -11.15
C GLY A 31 -2.74 -9.58 -10.78
N PHE A 32 -2.37 -8.70 -11.73
CA PHE A 32 -2.16 -7.27 -11.52
C PHE A 32 -2.92 -6.44 -12.56
N CYS A 33 -3.14 -5.16 -12.25
CA CYS A 33 -3.69 -4.18 -13.17
C CYS A 33 -3.16 -2.79 -12.78
N GLY A 34 -2.65 -2.02 -13.74
CA GLY A 34 -2.37 -0.61 -13.55
C GLY A 34 -3.63 0.21 -13.78
N ILE A 35 -3.87 1.25 -12.98
CA ILE A 35 -4.95 2.22 -13.21
C ILE A 35 -4.32 3.59 -13.41
N GLN A 36 -4.68 4.26 -14.50
CA GLN A 36 -4.35 5.65 -14.79
C GLN A 36 -5.61 6.52 -14.77
N ASP A 37 -5.44 7.84 -14.88
CA ASP A 37 -6.54 8.81 -14.91
C ASP A 37 -7.45 8.74 -13.68
N HIS A 38 -6.92 8.25 -12.56
CA HIS A 38 -7.66 8.16 -11.30
C HIS A 38 -7.91 9.57 -10.71
N PRO A 39 -8.97 9.76 -9.93
CA PRO A 39 -9.33 11.08 -9.41
C PRO A 39 -8.50 11.51 -8.19
N ILE A 40 -7.56 10.67 -7.71
CA ILE A 40 -6.70 11.01 -6.58
C ILE A 40 -5.71 12.11 -7.01
N PRO A 41 -5.71 13.28 -6.35
CA PRO A 41 -4.79 14.36 -6.70
C PRO A 41 -3.32 13.97 -6.50
N GLU A 42 -2.45 14.30 -7.45
CA GLU A 42 -1.01 14.03 -7.35
C GLU A 42 -0.39 14.63 -6.08
N GLN A 43 -0.80 15.83 -5.69
CA GLN A 43 -0.33 16.48 -4.47
C GLN A 43 -0.64 15.64 -3.22
N MET A 44 -1.82 15.03 -3.15
CA MET A 44 -2.20 14.18 -2.02
C MET A 44 -1.32 12.93 -1.91
N VAL A 45 -0.91 12.36 -3.06
CA VAL A 45 0.03 11.24 -3.09
C VAL A 45 1.42 11.71 -2.63
N SER A 46 1.89 12.85 -3.13
CA SER A 46 3.18 13.45 -2.75
C SER A 46 3.24 13.74 -1.25
N ASP A 47 2.23 14.42 -0.70
CA ASP A 47 2.16 14.77 0.72
C ASP A 47 2.15 13.52 1.61
N SER A 48 1.48 12.45 1.15
CA SER A 48 1.45 11.16 1.86
C SER A 48 2.83 10.50 1.89
N ILE A 49 3.55 10.53 0.77
CA ILE A 49 4.92 9.97 0.69
C ILE A 49 5.86 10.78 1.59
N GLU A 50 5.83 12.11 1.51
CA GLU A 50 6.65 13.01 2.34
C GLU A 50 6.40 12.78 3.84
N MET A 51 5.13 12.66 4.25
CA MET A 51 4.78 12.37 5.65
C MET A 51 5.37 11.04 6.14
N PHE A 52 5.37 9.99 5.31
CA PHE A 52 6.01 8.73 5.68
C PHE A 52 7.53 8.83 5.71
N GLU A 53 8.14 9.54 4.76
CA GLU A 53 9.59 9.80 4.76
C GLU A 53 10.03 10.53 6.04
N GLU A 54 9.33 11.60 6.41
CA GLU A 54 9.57 12.34 7.65
C GLU A 54 9.41 11.45 8.89
N PHE A 55 8.33 10.66 8.95
CA PHE A 55 8.08 9.76 10.07
C PHE A 55 9.20 8.73 10.22
N PHE A 56 9.60 8.06 9.14
CA PHE A 56 10.62 7.02 9.20
C PHE A 56 12.04 7.57 9.43
N ALA A 57 12.28 8.85 9.13
CA ALA A 57 13.51 9.57 9.49
C ALA A 57 13.62 9.89 10.99
N LEU A 58 12.53 9.82 11.76
CA LEU A 58 12.56 10.03 13.21
C LEU A 58 13.44 8.99 13.93
N SER A 59 13.97 9.39 15.09
CA SER A 59 14.71 8.48 15.97
C SER A 59 13.86 7.27 16.36
N GLN A 60 14.52 6.12 16.55
CA GLN A 60 13.86 4.89 16.97
C GLN A 60 13.03 5.08 18.24
N ASP A 61 13.52 5.82 19.23
CA ASP A 61 12.80 6.08 20.48
C ASP A 61 11.46 6.79 20.26
N ILE A 62 11.37 7.67 19.26
CA ILE A 62 10.11 8.33 18.90
C ILE A 62 9.19 7.35 18.18
N LYS A 63 9.69 6.63 17.16
CA LYS A 63 8.88 5.67 16.39
C LYS A 63 8.31 4.57 17.29
N MET A 64 9.10 4.08 18.25
CA MET A 64 8.69 3.05 19.20
C MET A 64 7.54 3.46 20.13
N LYS A 65 7.24 4.77 20.29
CA LYS A 65 6.03 5.22 21.01
C LYS A 65 4.74 4.79 20.33
N TYR A 66 4.80 4.51 19.04
CA TYR A 66 3.68 4.08 18.23
C TYR A 66 3.66 2.56 17.99
N PHE A 67 4.58 1.81 18.59
CA PHE A 67 4.58 0.36 18.53
C PHE A 67 3.63 -0.22 19.58
N ILE A 68 2.58 -0.90 19.10
CA ILE A 68 1.63 -1.60 19.94
C ILE A 68 2.02 -3.08 19.95
N LYS A 69 2.39 -3.58 21.14
CA LYS A 69 2.76 -4.99 21.32
C LYS A 69 1.54 -5.90 21.15
N ASP A 70 1.80 -7.15 20.78
CA ASP A 70 0.84 -8.25 20.78
C ASP A 70 -0.37 -8.11 19.84
N ILE A 71 -0.36 -7.15 18.91
CA ILE A 71 -1.38 -7.00 17.85
C ILE A 71 -0.89 -7.38 16.46
N GLY A 72 0.31 -7.97 16.36
CA GLY A 72 0.89 -8.42 15.10
C GLY A 72 1.05 -7.32 14.04
N GLY A 73 1.28 -6.07 14.44
CA GLY A 73 1.44 -4.95 13.51
C GLY A 73 0.13 -4.47 12.84
N ALA A 74 -1.04 -4.88 13.34
CA ALA A 74 -2.33 -4.51 12.75
C ALA A 74 -2.63 -3.00 12.79
N ARG A 75 -1.96 -2.23 13.66
CA ARG A 75 -2.07 -0.78 13.79
C ARG A 75 -0.74 -0.16 14.23
N GLY A 76 -0.51 1.08 13.81
CA GLY A 76 0.65 1.87 14.23
C GLY A 76 1.96 1.40 13.62
N TYR A 77 3.07 1.70 14.29
CA TYR A 77 4.42 1.41 13.81
C TYR A 77 4.83 -0.03 14.12
N THR A 78 5.38 -0.73 13.13
CA THR A 78 6.08 -2.02 13.31
C THR A 78 7.57 -1.82 13.04
N PRO A 79 8.44 -2.06 14.04
CA PRO A 79 9.86 -1.84 13.89
C PRO A 79 10.54 -2.90 13.02
N TYR A 80 11.70 -2.50 12.53
CA TYR A 80 12.58 -3.29 11.68
C TYR A 80 12.85 -4.70 12.25
N ARG A 81 12.78 -5.72 11.38
CA ARG A 81 13.08 -7.14 11.69
C ARG A 81 12.17 -7.85 12.69
N ILE A 82 10.99 -7.33 13.03
CA ILE A 82 10.03 -8.10 13.86
C ILE A 82 9.29 -9.16 13.04
N GLU A 83 8.92 -8.87 11.81
CA GLU A 83 8.21 -9.86 10.98
C GLU A 83 9.15 -10.90 10.38
N THR A 84 9.00 -12.13 10.87
CA THR A 84 9.54 -13.33 10.22
C THR A 84 8.39 -14.04 9.51
N ALA A 85 8.30 -13.92 8.19
CA ALA A 85 7.35 -14.68 7.41
C ALA A 85 7.52 -16.18 7.72
N LYS A 86 6.41 -16.92 7.83
CA LYS A 86 6.44 -18.34 8.21
C LYS A 86 7.30 -19.13 7.21
N GLY A 87 8.49 -19.59 7.64
CA GLY A 87 9.45 -20.33 6.83
C GLY A 87 10.67 -19.54 6.33
N ALA A 88 10.77 -18.23 6.61
CA ALA A 88 11.93 -17.42 6.24
C ALA A 88 13.10 -17.60 7.22
N LYS A 89 14.32 -17.76 6.70
CA LYS A 89 15.57 -17.85 7.51
C LYS A 89 16.06 -16.48 8.02
N HIS A 90 15.62 -15.39 7.39
CA HIS A 90 16.03 -14.03 7.69
C HIS A 90 14.79 -13.15 7.86
N ALA A 91 14.83 -12.30 8.87
CA ALA A 91 13.80 -11.28 9.08
C ALA A 91 13.83 -10.28 7.92
N ASP A 92 12.66 -9.83 7.52
CA ASP A 92 12.54 -8.87 6.43
C ASP A 92 13.16 -7.51 6.85
N LEU A 93 13.84 -6.89 5.90
CA LEU A 93 14.56 -5.63 6.09
C LEU A 93 13.61 -4.45 5.86
N LYS A 94 12.48 -4.47 6.56
CA LYS A 94 11.43 -3.45 6.47
C LYS A 94 10.93 -3.01 7.84
N GLU A 95 10.56 -1.74 7.91
CA GLU A 95 9.69 -1.16 8.93
C GLU A 95 8.41 -0.69 8.23
N PHE A 96 7.29 -0.61 8.94
CA PHE A 96 6.03 -0.17 8.33
C PHE A 96 5.11 0.52 9.33
N TRP A 97 4.14 1.24 8.79
CA TRP A 97 3.04 1.86 9.53
C TRP A 97 1.72 1.32 9.01
N GLN A 98 0.85 0.85 9.90
CA GLN A 98 -0.48 0.38 9.55
C GLN A 98 -1.55 1.33 10.07
N THR A 99 -2.21 2.02 9.14
CA THR A 99 -3.48 2.71 9.42
C THR A 99 -4.62 1.74 9.14
N GLY A 100 -5.68 1.77 9.96
CA GLY A 100 -6.92 1.08 9.65
C GLY A 100 -8.12 1.92 10.05
N GLY A 101 -9.32 1.47 9.69
CA GLY A 101 -10.56 2.19 9.98
C GLY A 101 -10.70 2.51 11.47
N SER A 102 -11.36 3.64 11.75
CA SER A 102 -11.84 3.95 13.10
C SER A 102 -12.62 2.75 13.62
N LEU A 103 -12.23 2.25 14.79
CA LEU A 103 -13.12 1.40 15.57
C LEU A 103 -14.28 2.33 15.96
N GLY A 104 -15.44 2.14 15.33
CA GLY A 104 -16.63 2.94 15.58
C GLY A 104 -17.05 2.93 17.04
#